data_AF-A0A2J8MLW4-F1
#
_entry.id   AF-A0A2J8MLW4-F1
#
_cell.length_a   1.000
_cell.length_b   1.000
_cell.length_c   1.000
_cell.angle_alpha   90.00
_cell.angle_beta   90.00
_cell.angle_gamma   90.00
#
_symmetry.space_group_name_H-M   'P 1'
#
loop_
_entity.id
_entity.type
_entity.pdbx_description
1 polymer ?
#
loop_
_entity_poly.entity_id
_entity_poly.type
_entity_poly.pdbx_seq_one_letter_code
_entity_poly.pdbx_strand_id
1 'polypeptide(L)'
;MAEDLSAATSYTEDDFYCPVCQEVLKTPVRTTACQHVFCRKCFLTAMRESGAHCPLCRGNVTRRERACPERALDLENIMRKFSGSCRCCAKQIKFYRMRHHYKSCKKY
;
A
#
# COMPACT_ATOMS: atom_id res chain seq x y z
N MET A 1 12.02 -7.75 26.58
CA MET A 1 12.32 -8.03 25.17
C MET A 1 12.45 -6.70 24.46
N ALA A 2 13.62 -6.44 23.88
CA ALA A 2 13.91 -5.29 23.02
C ALA A 2 12.85 -5.16 21.91
N GLU A 3 12.48 -3.99 21.40
CA GLU A 3 13.37 -3.13 20.61
C GLU A 3 13.02 -1.63 20.68
N ASP A 4 14.06 -0.86 20.36
CA ASP A 4 14.36 0.55 20.59
C ASP A 4 13.74 1.52 19.55
N LEU A 5 13.57 2.76 20.00
CA LEU A 5 13.00 3.93 19.31
C LEU A 5 13.80 4.36 18.06
N SER A 6 13.16 4.56 16.90
CA SER A 6 13.61 5.62 15.98
C SER A 6 12.47 6.17 15.09
N ALA A 7 12.13 7.43 15.35
CA ALA A 7 11.22 8.32 14.61
C ALA A 7 9.74 7.87 14.49
N ALA A 8 8.89 8.51 15.30
CA ALA A 8 7.47 8.29 15.46
C ALA A 8 6.64 8.44 14.17
N THR A 9 6.60 7.37 13.39
CA THR A 9 5.43 6.95 12.62
C THR A 9 5.28 5.46 12.91
N SER A 10 4.43 5.11 13.87
CA SER A 10 4.15 3.72 14.22
C SER A 10 3.33 3.08 13.11
N TYR A 11 4.00 2.64 12.03
CA TYR A 11 3.37 1.86 10.97
C TYR A 11 3.00 0.48 11.51
N THR A 12 1.74 0.13 11.34
CA THR A 12 1.17 -1.18 11.64
C THR A 12 1.24 -2.06 10.39
N GLU A 13 1.05 -3.38 10.55
CA GLU A 13 1.01 -4.28 9.39
C GLU A 13 -0.09 -3.87 8.39
N ASP A 14 -1.23 -3.39 8.89
CA ASP A 14 -2.39 -2.97 8.10
C ASP A 14 -2.12 -1.75 7.20
N ASP A 15 -1.19 -0.86 7.59
CA ASP A 15 -0.80 0.31 6.78
C ASP A 15 -0.15 -0.08 5.45
N PHE A 16 0.34 -1.31 5.34
CA PHE A 16 0.94 -1.84 4.12
C PHE A 16 -0.07 -2.57 3.22
N TYR A 17 -1.36 -2.60 3.57
CA TYR A 17 -2.41 -3.22 2.76
C TYR A 17 -3.21 -2.19 1.99
N CYS A 18 -3.53 -2.51 0.74
CA CYS A 18 -4.35 -1.67 -0.09
C CYS A 18 -5.82 -1.82 0.29
N PRO A 19 -6.56 -0.74 0.62
CA PRO A 19 -7.96 -0.85 1.01
C PRO A 19 -8.90 -1.26 -0.14
N VAL A 20 -8.42 -1.19 -1.41
CA VAL A 20 -9.22 -1.57 -2.59
C VAL A 20 -9.11 -3.05 -2.91
N CYS A 21 -7.89 -3.61 -2.90
CA CYS A 21 -7.68 -5.04 -3.21
C CYS A 21 -7.42 -5.90 -1.98
N GLN A 22 -7.31 -5.30 -0.80
CA GLN A 22 -7.04 -5.97 0.49
C GLN A 22 -5.74 -6.79 0.53
N GLU A 23 -4.87 -6.60 -0.46
CA GLU A 23 -3.54 -7.20 -0.55
C GLU A 23 -2.46 -6.17 -0.21
N VAL A 24 -1.25 -6.63 0.11
CA VAL A 24 -0.09 -5.77 0.31
C VAL A 24 0.10 -4.80 -0.86
N LEU A 25 0.41 -3.54 -0.56
CA LEU A 25 0.57 -2.48 -1.53
C LEU A 25 1.59 -2.86 -2.62
N LYS A 26 1.26 -2.57 -3.87
CA LYS A 26 2.18 -2.70 -5.01
C LYS A 26 2.27 -1.36 -5.69
N THR A 27 3.49 -0.82 -5.74
CA THR A 27 3.76 0.54 -6.21
C THR A 27 2.77 1.53 -5.56
N PRO A 28 2.85 1.71 -4.23
CA PRO A 28 1.92 2.55 -3.49
C PRO A 28 1.92 3.99 -4.04
N VAL A 29 0.72 4.51 -4.25
CA VAL A 29 0.48 5.90 -4.63
C VAL A 29 -0.31 6.57 -3.52
N ARG A 30 0.07 7.80 -3.17
CA ARG A 30 -0.56 8.56 -2.10
C ARG A 30 -1.33 9.73 -2.73
N THR A 31 -2.59 9.86 -2.37
CA THR A 31 -3.39 11.04 -2.76
C THR A 31 -2.91 12.26 -1.98
N THR A 32 -2.72 13.40 -2.62
CA THR A 32 -2.21 14.61 -1.96
C THR A 32 -3.26 15.26 -1.06
N ALA A 33 -4.53 15.24 -1.47
CA ALA A 33 -5.62 15.91 -0.73
C ALA A 33 -5.99 15.20 0.58
N CYS A 34 -6.01 13.87 0.60
CA CYS A 34 -6.46 13.08 1.76
C CYS A 34 -5.42 12.08 2.29
N GLN A 35 -4.23 12.03 1.69
CA GLN A 35 -3.10 11.19 2.12
C GLN A 35 -3.34 9.68 2.18
N HIS A 36 -4.46 9.18 1.66
CA HIS A 36 -4.71 7.75 1.55
C HIS A 36 -3.81 7.09 0.51
N VAL A 37 -3.43 5.84 0.79
CA VAL A 37 -2.48 5.08 -0.02
C VAL A 37 -3.15 3.87 -0.68
N PHE A 38 -2.87 3.67 -1.96
CA PHE A 38 -3.42 2.59 -2.76
C PHE A 38 -2.36 1.98 -3.68
N CYS A 39 -2.60 0.79 -4.22
CA CYS A 39 -1.79 0.30 -5.34
C CYS A 39 -2.00 1.21 -6.55
N ARG A 40 -0.95 1.50 -7.32
CA ARG A 40 -1.07 2.30 -8.56
C ARG A 40 -2.17 1.78 -9.49
N LYS A 41 -2.27 0.46 -9.65
CA LYS A 41 -3.31 -0.17 -10.49
C LYS A 41 -4.71 0.09 -9.92
N CYS A 42 -4.91 -0.18 -8.63
CA CYS A 42 -6.19 0.01 -7.95
C CYS A 42 -6.66 1.46 -8.03
N PHE A 43 -5.77 2.41 -7.79
CA PHE A 43 -6.06 3.83 -7.91
C PHE A 43 -6.50 4.20 -9.33
N LEU A 44 -5.71 3.82 -10.35
CA LEU A 44 -6.04 4.14 -11.75
C LEU A 44 -7.33 3.48 -12.23
N THR A 45 -7.60 2.24 -11.81
CA THR A 45 -8.86 1.55 -12.11
C THR A 45 -10.04 2.27 -11.46
N ALA A 46 -9.96 2.58 -10.16
CA ALA A 46 -11.02 3.32 -9.47
C ALA A 46 -11.25 4.71 -10.07
N MET A 47 -10.18 5.39 -10.53
CA MET A 47 -10.32 6.67 -11.23
C MET A 47 -11.07 6.54 -12.57
N ARG A 48 -10.94 5.40 -13.26
CA ARG A 48 -11.66 5.15 -14.52
C ARG A 48 -13.13 4.80 -14.28
N GLU A 49 -13.41 4.01 -13.25
CA GLU A 49 -14.76 3.49 -12.97
C GLU A 49 -15.62 4.48 -12.17
N SER A 50 -15.07 5.08 -11.11
CA SER A 50 -15.82 5.86 -10.11
C SER A 50 -15.60 7.39 -10.21
N GLY A 51 -14.80 7.85 -11.18
CA GLY A 51 -14.51 9.27 -11.37
C GLY A 51 -13.29 9.78 -10.59
N ALA A 52 -13.16 11.11 -10.45
CA ALA A 52 -11.98 11.75 -9.83
C ALA A 52 -12.11 11.87 -8.30
N HIS A 53 -12.43 10.77 -7.63
CA HIS A 53 -12.67 10.74 -6.18
C HIS A 53 -11.88 9.62 -5.50
N CYS A 54 -11.38 9.90 -4.30
CA CYS A 54 -10.63 8.94 -3.50
C CYS A 54 -11.48 7.68 -3.20
N PRO A 55 -10.99 6.46 -3.46
CA PRO A 55 -11.77 5.23 -3.22
C PRO A 55 -12.15 5.00 -1.76
N LEU A 56 -11.43 5.60 -0.81
CA LEU A 56 -11.65 5.38 0.63
C LEU A 56 -12.59 6.42 1.24
N CYS A 57 -12.27 7.70 1.07
CA CYS A 57 -13.00 8.80 1.72
C CYS A 57 -13.87 9.62 0.76
N ARG A 58 -13.89 9.29 -0.53
CA ARG A 58 -14.55 10.07 -1.61
C ARG A 58 -14.06 11.53 -1.71
N GLY A 59 -12.92 11.84 -1.09
CA GLY A 59 -12.27 13.14 -1.20
C GLY A 59 -11.86 13.46 -2.63
N ASN A 60 -11.65 14.75 -2.91
CA ASN A 60 -11.34 15.23 -4.25
C ASN A 60 -9.96 14.73 -4.71
N VAL A 61 -9.88 14.24 -5.96
CA VAL A 61 -8.61 13.87 -6.59
C VAL A 61 -8.37 14.78 -7.78
N THR A 62 -7.20 15.41 -7.83
CA THR A 62 -6.90 16.38 -8.89
C THR A 62 -6.69 15.67 -10.24
N ARG A 63 -6.95 16.40 -11.34
CA ARG A 63 -6.69 15.90 -12.70
C ARG A 63 -5.23 15.48 -12.89
N ARG A 64 -4.29 16.17 -12.21
CA ARG A 64 -2.85 15.86 -12.25
C ARG A 64 -2.57 14.50 -11.60
N GLU A 65 -3.10 14.24 -10.41
CA GLU A 65 -2.94 12.94 -9.74
C GLU A 65 -3.56 11.80 -10.54
N ARG A 66 -4.71 12.04 -11.19
CA ARG A 66 -5.31 11.06 -12.10
C ARG A 66 -4.38 10.73 -13.28
N ALA A 67 -3.75 11.74 -13.88
CA ALA A 67 -2.86 11.56 -15.02
C ALA A 67 -1.52 10.92 -14.64
N CYS A 68 -0.90 11.41 -13.55
CA CYS A 68 0.38 10.95 -13.05
C CYS A 68 0.32 10.88 -11.51
N PRO A 69 -0.10 9.74 -10.94
CA PRO A 69 -0.17 9.59 -9.49
C PRO A 69 1.22 9.54 -8.91
N GLU A 70 1.43 10.32 -7.85
CA GLU A 70 2.71 10.38 -7.15
C GLU A 70 2.96 9.10 -6.35
N ARG A 71 4.17 8.55 -6.49
CA ARG A 71 4.57 7.34 -5.77
C ARG A 71 4.99 7.68 -4.36
N ALA A 72 4.47 6.93 -3.39
CA ALA A 72 4.87 7.03 -1.99
C ALA A 72 6.20 6.30 -1.77
N LEU A 73 7.31 6.88 -2.23
CA LEU A 73 8.65 6.29 -2.15
C LEU A 73 9.12 6.09 -0.70
N ASP A 74 8.73 7.00 0.18
CA ASP A 74 8.88 6.89 1.63
C ASP A 74 8.27 5.58 2.14
N LEU A 75 7.02 5.30 1.78
CA LEU A 75 6.33 4.07 2.17
C LEU A 75 6.97 2.84 1.52
N GLU A 76 7.37 2.91 0.24
CA GLU A 76 8.11 1.81 -0.41
C GLU A 76 9.42 1.48 0.32
N ASN A 77 10.14 2.49 0.82
CA ASN A 77 11.37 2.29 1.57
C ASN A 77 11.09 1.67 2.94
N ILE A 78 10.02 2.07 3.62
CA ILE A 78 9.55 1.46 4.86
C ILE A 78 9.18 -0.02 4.60
N MET A 79 8.43 -0.33 3.54
CA MET A 79 8.08 -1.71 3.14
C MET A 79 9.29 -2.63 2.87
N ARG A 80 10.48 -2.07 2.60
CA ARG A 80 11.72 -2.85 2.43
C ARG A 80 12.39 -3.19 3.77
N LYS A 81 12.14 -2.39 4.80
CA LYS A 81 12.68 -2.57 6.15
C LYS A 81 11.78 -3.48 6.98
N PHE A 82 10.47 -3.25 6.91
CA PHE A 82 9.48 -3.99 7.69
C PHE A 82 9.17 -5.36 7.08
N SER A 83 8.97 -6.34 7.96
CA SER A 83 8.55 -7.70 7.62
C SER A 83 7.18 -7.95 8.24
N GLY A 84 6.32 -8.63 7.49
CA GLY A 84 4.99 -9.03 7.93
C GLY A 84 4.76 -10.51 7.74
N SER A 85 3.77 -11.04 8.46
CA SER A 85 3.42 -12.46 8.39
C SER A 85 2.52 -12.73 7.18
N CYS A 86 2.89 -13.68 6.33
CA CYS A 86 2.01 -14.11 5.26
C CYS A 86 0.77 -14.80 5.83
N ARG A 87 -0.42 -14.26 5.53
CA ARG A 87 -1.72 -14.79 6.01
C ARG A 87 -2.00 -16.23 5.57
N CYS A 88 -1.35 -16.74 4.52
CA CYS A 88 -1.60 -18.09 3.98
C CYS A 88 -0.64 -19.16 4.51
N CYS A 89 0.62 -18.80 4.79
CA CYS A 89 1.65 -19.77 5.17
C CYS A 89 2.43 -19.42 6.43
N ALA A 90 2.05 -18.33 7.12
CA ALA A 90 2.69 -17.81 8.34
C ALA A 90 4.19 -17.51 8.22
N LYS A 91 4.76 -17.49 7.00
CA LYS A 91 6.16 -17.10 6.79
C LYS A 91 6.31 -15.59 6.94
N GLN A 92 7.38 -15.19 7.62
CA GLN A 92 7.80 -13.80 7.70
C GLN A 92 8.44 -13.39 6.38
N ILE A 93 7.84 -12.40 5.71
CA ILE A 93 8.30 -11.89 4.43
C ILE A 93 8.29 -10.36 4.48
N LYS A 94 9.35 -9.74 3.96
CA LYS A 94 9.39 -8.28 3.80
C LYS A 94 8.24 -7.81 2.92
N PHE A 95 7.54 -6.75 3.32
CA PHE A 95 6.32 -6.30 2.62
C PHE A 95 6.55 -6.06 1.12
N TYR A 96 7.69 -5.48 0.74
CA TYR A 96 8.01 -5.27 -0.69
C TYR A 96 8.07 -6.56 -1.53
N ARG A 97 8.36 -7.72 -0.91
CA ARG A 97 8.41 -9.04 -1.55
C ARG A 97 7.11 -9.83 -1.39
N MET A 98 6.18 -9.42 -0.52
CA MET A 98 4.99 -10.20 -0.20
C MET A 98 4.14 -10.51 -1.44
N ARG A 99 3.97 -9.55 -2.35
CA ARG A 99 3.28 -9.73 -3.65
C ARG A 99 3.93 -10.78 -4.54
N HIS A 100 5.26 -10.90 -4.50
CA HIS A 100 5.97 -11.94 -5.23
C HIS A 100 5.80 -13.29 -4.54
N HIS A 101 5.85 -13.29 -3.20
CA HIS A 101 5.62 -14.48 -2.40
C HIS A 101 4.22 -15.08 -2.64
N TYR A 102 3.15 -14.29 -2.79
CA TYR A 102 1.82 -14.84 -3.09
C TYR A 102 1.80 -15.73 -4.35
N LYS A 103 2.65 -15.45 -5.35
CA LYS A 103 2.75 -16.29 -6.56
C LYS A 103 3.39 -17.66 -6.33
N SER A 104 4.22 -17.79 -5.29
CA SER A 104 4.91 -19.03 -4.93
C SER A 104 4.41 -19.63 -3.62
N CYS A 105 3.45 -18.96 -2.97
CA CYS A 105 2.80 -19.44 -1.77
C CYS A 105 1.85 -20.56 -2.15
N LYS A 106 2.19 -21.80 -1.78
CA LYS A 106 1.39 -23.00 -2.07
C LYS A 106 -0.05 -22.99 -1.50
N LYS A 107 -0.45 -21.94 -0.78
CA LYS A 107 -1.72 -21.81 -0.04
C LYS A 107 -2.48 -20.51 -0.39
N TYR A 108 -2.08 -19.78 -1.44
CA TYR A 108 -2.74 -18.55 -1.91
C TYR A 108 -3.58 -18.84 -3.16
#